data_AF-A0A2D7SLK3-F1
#
_entry.id   AF-A0A2D7SLK3-F1
#
_cell.length_a   1.000
_cell.length_b   1.000
_cell.length_c   1.000
_cell.angle_alpha   90.00
_cell.angle_beta   90.00
_cell.angle_gamma   90.00
#
_symmetry.space_group_name_H-M   'P 1'
#
loop_
_entity.id
_entity.type
_entity.pdbx_description
1 polymer ?
#
loop_
_entity_poly.entity_id
_entity_poly.type
_entity_poly.pdbx_seq_one_letter_code
_entity_poly.pdbx_strand_id
1 'polypeptide(L)' 'MSNSIKKDDYELINKINLILNDFENFEKPFVNDRGDIVIRNKINKKIKRDNYILTNVFKQIIGDDIKKNRV' A
#
# COMPACT_ATOMS: atom_id res chain seq x y z
N MET A 1 -4.62 -10.54 -20.41
CA MET A 1 -3.29 -10.66 -19.79
C MET A 1 -3.46 -11.17 -18.37
N SER A 2 -3.00 -12.39 -18.09
CA SER A 2 -2.90 -12.91 -16.73
C SER A 2 -1.62 -12.36 -16.09
N ASN A 3 -1.77 -11.37 -15.21
CA ASN A 3 -0.65 -10.87 -14.41
C ASN A 3 -0.25 -11.99 -13.43
N SER A 4 0.82 -12.70 -13.77
CA SER A 4 1.46 -13.66 -12.87
C SER A 4 2.03 -12.90 -11.68
N ILE A 5 1.31 -12.91 -10.55
CA ILE A 5 1.79 -12.39 -9.26
C ILE A 5 3.08 -13.13 -8.92
N LYS A 6 4.20 -12.41 -8.81
CA LYS A 6 5.50 -13.01 -8.49
C LYS A 6 5.52 -13.42 -7.02
N LYS A 7 6.41 -14.35 -6.66
CA LYS A 7 6.54 -14.85 -5.28
C LYS A 7 6.77 -13.71 -4.26
N ASP A 8 7.49 -12.69 -4.66
CA ASP A 8 7.79 -11.50 -3.83
C ASP A 8 6.54 -10.64 -3.56
N ASP A 9 5.64 -10.55 -4.55
CA ASP A 9 4.37 -9.82 -4.43
C ASP A 9 3.45 -10.50 -3.40
N TYR A 10 3.46 -11.84 -3.34
CA TYR A 10 2.72 -12.60 -2.32
C TYR A 10 3.26 -12.36 -0.91
N GLU A 11 4.58 -12.28 -0.74
CA GLU A 11 5.17 -12.00 0.57
C GLU A 11 4.82 -10.59 1.05
N LEU A 12 4.86 -9.61 0.14
CA LEU A 12 4.47 -8.23 0.41
C LEU A 12 2.99 -8.13 0.82
N ILE A 13 2.09 -8.78 0.08
CA ILE A 13 0.66 -8.82 0.41
C ILE A 13 0.41 -9.46 1.78
N ASN A 14 1.13 -10.53 2.12
CA ASN A 14 1.01 -11.16 3.43
C ASN A 14 1.49 -10.26 4.58
N LYS A 15 2.60 -9.53 4.39
CA LYS A 15 3.06 -8.55 5.37
C LYS A 15 2.06 -7.41 5.55
N ILE A 16 1.50 -6.90 4.45
CA ILE A 16 0.45 -5.87 4.50
C ILE A 16 -0.80 -6.40 5.21
N ASN A 17 -1.22 -7.63 4.93
CA ASN A 17 -2.34 -8.29 5.62
C ASN A 17 -2.10 -8.40 7.13
N LEU A 18 -0.90 -8.81 7.56
CA LEU A 18 -0.54 -8.90 8.97
C LEU A 18 -0.63 -7.53 9.66
N ILE A 19 -0.10 -6.48 9.03
CA ILE A 19 -0.17 -5.13 9.59
C ILE A 19 -1.63 -4.66 9.66
N LEU A 20 -2.43 -4.91 8.63
CA LEU A 20 -3.83 -4.45 8.58
C LEU A 20 -4.77 -5.21 9.51
N ASN A 21 -4.42 -6.42 9.97
CA ASN A 21 -5.20 -7.14 10.98
C ASN A 21 -5.35 -6.34 12.28
N ASP A 22 -4.38 -5.50 12.61
CA ASP A 22 -4.43 -4.65 13.81
C ASP A 22 -5.36 -3.43 13.63
N PHE A 23 -5.87 -3.20 12.41
CA PHE A 23 -6.71 -2.05 12.09
C PHE A 23 -8.08 -2.47 11.53
N GLU A 24 -9.08 -2.60 12.41
CA GLU A 24 -10.46 -2.99 12.04
C GLU A 24 -11.09 -2.13 10.94
N ASN A 25 -10.65 -0.88 10.82
CA ASN A 25 -11.19 0.09 9.88
C ASN A 25 -10.77 -0.17 8.41
N PHE A 26 -9.86 -1.09 8.13
CA PHE A 26 -9.39 -1.32 6.75
C PHE A 26 -9.90 -2.64 6.17
N GLU A 27 -10.16 -2.63 4.86
CA GLU A 27 -10.45 -3.80 4.06
C GLU A 27 -9.17 -4.59 3.76
N LYS A 28 -9.35 -5.86 3.34
CA LYS A 28 -8.21 -6.66 2.89
C LYS A 28 -7.57 -6.03 1.64
N PRO A 29 -6.23 -5.95 1.59
CA PRO A 29 -5.48 -5.51 0.43
C PRO A 29 -5.75 -6.43 -0.77
N PHE A 30 -5.86 -5.85 -1.95
CA PHE A 30 -5.96 -6.60 -3.21
C PHE A 30 -5.16 -5.93 -4.32
N VAL A 31 -4.78 -6.73 -5.33
CA VAL A 31 -4.10 -6.22 -6.52
C VAL A 31 -5.15 -5.89 -7.58
N ASN A 32 -5.11 -4.68 -8.13
CA ASN A 32 -6.01 -4.28 -9.21
C ASN A 32 -5.50 -4.76 -10.58
N ASP A 33 -6.28 -4.54 -11.64
CA ASP A 33 -5.93 -4.96 -13.01
C ASP A 33 -4.67 -4.26 -13.56
N ARG A 34 -4.22 -3.17 -12.94
CA ARG A 34 -3.00 -2.43 -13.28
C ARG A 34 -1.77 -2.91 -12.53
N GLY A 35 -1.94 -3.82 -11.56
CA GLY A 35 -0.87 -4.32 -10.71
C GLY A 35 -0.64 -3.51 -9.42
N ASP A 36 -1.48 -2.51 -9.11
CA ASP A 36 -1.34 -1.73 -7.88
C ASP A 36 -1.94 -2.48 -6.69
N ILE A 37 -1.31 -2.41 -5.52
CA ILE A 37 -1.87 -2.87 -4.25
C ILE A 37 -2.80 -1.79 -3.70
N VAL A 38 -4.09 -2.12 -3.58
CA VAL A 38 -5.14 -1.21 -3.11
C VAL A 38 -5.58 -1.61 -1.69
N ILE A 39 -5.59 -0.64 -0.78
CA ILE A 39 -6.10 -0.77 0.59
C ILE A 39 -7.19 0.27 0.78
N ARG A 40 -8.39 -0.16 1.19
CA ARG A 40 -9.55 0.74 1.38
C ARG A 40 -9.94 0.81 2.85
N ASN A 41 -10.47 1.96 3.25
CA ASN A 41 -11.06 2.14 4.58
C ASN A 41 -12.53 1.71 4.51
N LYS A 42 -12.97 0.81 5.40
CA LYS A 42 -14.37 0.36 5.53
C LYS A 42 -15.31 1.51 5.88
N ILE A 43 -14.80 2.51 6.60
CA ILE A 43 -15.59 3.66 7.03
C ILE A 43 -15.27 4.83 6.11
N ASN A 44 -16.24 5.26 5.31
CA ASN A 44 -16.24 6.52 4.57
C ASN A 44 -16.32 7.74 5.51
N LYS A 45 -15.44 7.83 6.52
CA LYS A 45 -15.23 9.07 7.27
C LYS A 45 -14.51 10.00 6.32
N LYS A 46 -15.15 11.12 5.94
CA LYS A 46 -14.49 12.26 5.25
C LYS A 46 -13.14 12.48 5.92
N ILE A 47 -12.07 12.08 5.24
CA ILE A 47 -10.73 12.05 5.80
C ILE A 47 -10.32 13.51 6.03
N LYS A 48 -10.22 13.93 7.29
CA LYS A 48 -9.59 15.21 7.64
C LYS A 48 -8.15 15.15 7.14
N ARG A 49 -7.64 16.28 6.63
CA ARG A 49 -6.33 16.44 5.96
C ARG A 49 -5.12 15.93 6.78
N ASP A 50 -5.31 15.52 8.03
CA ASP A 50 -4.25 15.06 8.91
C ASP A 50 -3.86 13.58 8.69
N ASN A 51 -4.68 12.79 7.97
CA ASN A 51 -4.40 11.35 7.73
C ASN A 51 -3.41 11.08 6.57
N TYR A 52 -2.84 12.11 5.93
CA TYR A 52 -1.84 11.91 4.86
C TYR A 52 -0.45 11.52 5.38
N ILE A 53 -0.28 11.28 6.69
CA ILE A 53 0.99 10.85 7.28
C ILE A 53 1.55 9.62 6.53
N LEU A 54 0.72 8.60 6.29
CA LEU A 54 1.16 7.39 5.59
C LEU A 54 1.57 7.70 4.14
N THR A 55 0.77 8.51 3.43
CA THR A 55 1.07 8.95 2.06
C THR A 55 2.36 9.76 1.98
N ASN A 56 2.63 10.62 2.96
CA ASN A 56 3.83 11.45 3.02
C ASN A 56 5.06 10.62 3.34
N VAL A 57 4.96 9.66 4.27
CA VAL A 57 6.02 8.69 4.56
C VAL A 57 6.36 7.85 3.32
N PHE A 58 5.36 7.33 2.61
CA PHE A 58 5.59 6.60 1.36
C PHE A 58 6.25 7.46 0.27
N LYS A 59 5.80 8.71 0.08
CA LYS A 59 6.43 9.65 -0.86
C LYS A 59 7.89 9.91 -0.51
N GLN A 60 8.21 10.01 0.78
CA GLN A 60 9.57 10.27 1.24
C GLN A 60 10.48 9.06 0.99
N ILE A 61 10.03 7.86 1.33
CA ILE A 61 10.75 6.59 1.07
C ILE A 61 11.03 6.43 -0.44
N ILE A 62 10.01 6.63 -1.28
CA ILE A 62 10.16 6.53 -2.75
C ILE A 62 11.11 7.62 -3.27
N GLY A 63 10.98 8.86 -2.77
CA GLY A 63 11.83 9.97 -3.17
C GLY A 63 13.30 9.74 -2.82
N ASP A 64 13.58 9.15 -1.66
CA ASP A 64 14.93 8.83 -1.22
C ASP A 64 15.54 7.66 -2.02
N ASP A 65 14.73 6.67 -2.39
CA ASP A 65 15.16 5.55 -3.23
C ASP A 65 15.48 5.99 -4.67
N ILE A 66 14.63 6.83 -5.28
CA ILE A 66 14.89 7.43 -6.60
C ILE A 66 16.17 8.27 -6.59
N LYS A 67 16.44 9.01 -5.50
CA LYS A 67 17.68 9.80 -5.36
C LYS A 67 18.92 8.93 -5.23
N LYS A 68 18.84 7.80 -4.51
CA LYS A 68 19.95 6.84 -4.36
C LYS A 68 20.30 6.16 -5.69
N ASN A 69 19.32 5.86 -6.53
CA ASN A 69 19.51 5.17 -7.81
C ASN A 69 19.88 6.12 -8.97
N ARG A 70 20.19 7.39 -8.67
CA ARG A 70 20.49 8.42 -9.67
C ARG A 70 22.00 8.55 -10.01
N VAL A 71 22.78 7.50 -9.75
CA VAL A 71 24.21 7.36 -10.03
C VAL A 71 24.43 6.68 -11.37
#